data_AF-A0A2N2XKP9-F1
#
_entry.id   AF-A0A2N2XKP9-F1
#
_cell.length_a   1.000
_cell.length_b   1.000
_cell.length_c   1.000
_cell.angle_alpha   90.00
_cell.angle_beta   90.00
_cell.angle_gamma   90.00
#
_symmetry.space_group_name_H-M   'P 1'
#
loop_
_entity.id
_entity.type
_entity.pdbx_description
1 polymer ?
#
loop_
_entity_poly.entity_id
_entity_poly.type
_entity_poly.pdbx_seq_one_letter_code
_entity_poly.pdbx_strand_id
1 'polypeptide(L)'
;MNYPEIVFDSQTRMHIIKHFSVLSDDFMNDLKNTSKTITDIKQRLTLPGSKFFADFAADPDELFKKSKEIIIFNQNQLPWINDKSEFVVDFSVSDYPDGIGTNNLIHHNELSEKQRKIVKYREISGSRIGCVEGVPSKTFTLNIILQKKTDIQFRIVTLFPGKMAPAFPSSYAKDSEPYKKSMTFWKENYFIV
;
A
#
# COMPACT_ATOMS: atom_id res chain seq x y z
N MET A 1 9.96 29.20 6.08
CA MET A 1 8.73 28.41 5.95
C MET A 1 8.75 27.35 7.03
N ASN A 2 7.67 27.19 7.81
CA ASN A 2 7.57 26.07 8.73
C ASN A 2 7.00 24.88 7.96
N TYR A 3 7.78 23.83 7.80
CA TYR A 3 7.33 22.58 7.20
C TYR A 3 6.62 21.75 8.27
N PRO A 4 5.57 20.99 7.91
CA PRO A 4 4.90 20.11 8.84
C PRO A 4 5.87 19.02 9.30
N GLU A 5 5.75 18.65 10.57
CA GLU A 5 6.34 17.43 11.07
C GLU A 5 5.61 16.23 10.44
N ILE A 6 6.37 15.36 9.76
CA ILE A 6 5.82 14.13 9.18
C ILE A 6 6.13 12.97 10.11
N VAL A 7 5.09 12.42 10.74
CA VAL A 7 5.17 11.30 11.68
C VAL A 7 5.07 9.98 10.94
N PHE A 8 6.06 9.13 11.17
CA PHE A 8 6.11 7.75 10.69
C PHE A 8 6.45 6.83 11.87
N ASP A 9 5.40 6.34 12.53
CA ASP A 9 5.54 5.53 13.73
C ASP A 9 5.82 4.05 13.43
N SER A 10 6.20 3.30 14.46
CA SER A 10 6.52 1.88 14.35
C SER A 10 5.35 1.03 13.86
N GLN A 11 4.10 1.43 14.12
CA GLN A 11 2.93 0.72 13.62
C GLN A 11 2.78 0.91 12.11
N THR A 12 2.93 2.14 11.62
CA THR A 12 2.93 2.43 10.17
C THR A 12 4.10 1.72 9.50
N ARG A 13 5.31 1.79 10.08
CA ARG A 13 6.50 1.10 9.58
C ARG A 13 6.25 -0.40 9.41
N MET A 14 5.66 -1.07 10.40
CA MET A 14 5.27 -2.49 10.31
C MET A 14 4.08 -2.75 9.38
N HIS A 15 3.15 -1.80 9.24
CA HIS A 15 1.98 -1.93 8.37
C HIS A 15 2.39 -2.02 6.91
N ILE A 16 3.35 -1.20 6.49
CA ILE A 16 3.72 -1.09 5.07
C ILE A 16 4.67 -2.19 4.58
N ILE A 17 5.25 -3.01 5.46
CA ILE A 17 6.08 -4.18 5.08
C ILE A 17 5.38 -5.09 4.06
N LYS A 18 4.05 -5.20 4.14
CA LYS A 18 3.26 -5.99 3.17
C LYS A 18 3.38 -5.50 1.73
N HIS A 19 3.89 -4.30 1.49
CA HIS A 19 4.14 -3.73 0.16
C HIS A 19 5.58 -3.95 -0.30
N PHE A 20 6.33 -4.84 0.35
CA PHE A 20 7.66 -5.26 -0.08
C PHE A 20 7.67 -6.76 -0.35
N SER A 21 8.51 -7.17 -1.29
CA SER A 21 8.77 -8.59 -1.56
C SER A 21 9.94 -9.11 -0.71
N VAL A 22 10.94 -8.26 -0.52
CA VAL A 22 12.14 -8.45 0.30
C VAL A 22 12.43 -7.10 0.97
N LEU A 23 13.07 -7.14 2.14
CA LEU A 23 13.53 -5.96 2.88
C LEU A 23 15.06 -5.94 2.88
N SER A 24 15.65 -4.75 3.01
CA SER A 24 17.10 -4.61 3.19
C SER A 24 17.60 -5.36 4.43
N ASP A 25 18.83 -5.85 4.37
CA ASP A 25 19.45 -6.54 5.51
C ASP A 25 19.58 -5.63 6.73
N ASP A 26 19.88 -4.35 6.51
CA ASP A 26 19.96 -3.33 7.56
C ASP A 26 18.62 -3.15 8.26
N PHE A 27 17.52 -3.01 7.51
CA PHE A 27 16.18 -2.92 8.08
C PHE A 27 15.80 -4.18 8.86
N MET A 28 16.14 -5.35 8.32
CA MET A 28 15.93 -6.63 8.98
C MET A 28 16.74 -6.73 10.27
N ASN A 29 17.98 -6.23 10.30
CA ASN A 29 18.85 -6.17 11.48
C ASN A 29 18.28 -5.23 12.55
N ASP A 30 17.81 -4.05 12.16
CA ASP A 30 17.20 -3.06 13.06
C ASP A 30 15.93 -3.59 13.76
N LEU A 31 15.23 -4.54 13.12
CA LEU A 31 14.05 -5.19 13.68
C LEU A 31 14.36 -6.44 14.53
N LYS A 32 15.63 -6.85 14.64
CA LYS A 32 16.03 -8.02 15.45
C LYS A 32 15.94 -7.72 16.95
N ASN A 33 14.72 -7.77 17.49
CA ASN A 33 14.53 -7.74 18.94
C ASN A 33 13.84 -8.99 19.49
N THR A 34 13.15 -9.79 18.66
CA THR A 34 12.65 -11.13 19.05
C THR A 34 12.43 -12.04 17.82
N SER A 35 12.39 -13.36 18.02
CA SER A 35 11.99 -14.34 16.99
C SER A 35 10.55 -14.14 16.50
N LYS A 36 9.65 -13.68 17.39
CA LYS A 36 8.25 -13.38 17.07
C LYS A 36 8.15 -12.29 16.00
N THR A 37 8.97 -11.24 16.12
CA THR A 37 9.02 -10.13 15.14
C THR A 37 9.42 -10.63 13.74
N ILE A 38 10.38 -11.54 13.63
CA ILE A 38 10.84 -12.06 12.32
C ILE A 38 9.73 -12.87 11.64
N THR A 39 9.02 -13.72 12.39
CA THR A 39 7.88 -14.49 11.85
C THR A 39 6.79 -13.57 11.33
N ASP A 40 6.45 -12.52 12.09
CA ASP A 40 5.43 -11.55 11.70
C ASP A 40 5.84 -10.78 10.42
N ILE A 41 7.12 -10.40 10.29
CA ILE A 41 7.64 -9.76 9.07
C ILE A 41 7.51 -10.70 7.87
N LYS A 42 7.98 -11.95 8.00
CA LYS A 42 7.89 -12.94 6.93
C LYS A 42 6.45 -13.16 6.49
N GLN A 43 5.51 -13.30 7.44
CA GLN A 43 4.10 -13.41 7.12
C GLN A 43 3.58 -12.20 6.35
N ARG A 44 3.93 -10.97 6.76
CA ARG A 44 3.52 -9.75 6.06
C ARG A 44 4.05 -9.68 4.63
N LEU A 45 5.31 -10.07 4.39
CA LEU A 45 5.90 -10.11 3.05
C LEU A 45 5.13 -11.05 2.11
N THR A 46 4.58 -12.16 2.63
CA THR A 46 3.77 -13.11 1.85
C THR A 46 2.35 -12.64 1.53
N LEU A 47 1.87 -11.55 2.15
CA LEU A 47 0.53 -11.07 1.89
C LEU A 47 0.39 -10.60 0.42
N PRO A 48 -0.68 -11.02 -0.29
CA PRO A 48 -1.01 -10.49 -1.60
C PRO A 48 -1.20 -8.98 -1.55
N GLY A 49 -0.73 -8.30 -2.59
CA GLY A 49 -0.85 -6.86 -2.73
C GLY A 49 0.24 -6.29 -3.62
N SER A 50 0.04 -5.04 -4.03
CA SER A 50 1.02 -4.27 -4.78
C SER A 50 2.33 -4.15 -4.02
N LYS A 51 3.46 -4.36 -4.70
CA LYS A 51 4.80 -4.39 -4.10
C LYS A 51 5.69 -3.31 -4.72
N PHE A 52 6.52 -2.66 -3.91
CA PHE A 52 7.57 -1.78 -4.40
C PHE A 52 8.71 -2.60 -5.00
N PHE A 53 9.38 -2.04 -6.01
CA PHE A 53 10.67 -2.55 -6.45
C PHE A 53 11.77 -2.05 -5.53
N ALA A 54 12.77 -2.90 -5.29
CA ALA A 54 13.90 -2.58 -4.42
C ALA A 54 14.67 -1.35 -4.91
N ASP A 55 14.77 -1.14 -6.23
CA ASP A 55 15.40 0.02 -6.84
C ASP A 55 14.66 1.34 -6.55
N PHE A 56 13.35 1.27 -6.28
CA PHE A 56 12.58 2.43 -5.85
C PHE A 56 12.70 2.67 -4.35
N ALA A 57 12.52 1.61 -3.55
CA ALA A 57 12.77 1.62 -2.11
C ALA A 57 13.02 0.19 -1.63
N ALA A 58 14.14 -0.04 -0.95
CA ALA A 58 14.52 -1.34 -0.43
C ALA A 58 13.76 -1.71 0.86
N ASP A 59 13.28 -0.70 1.60
CA ASP A 59 12.60 -0.89 2.87
C ASP A 59 11.67 0.30 3.24
N PRO A 60 10.85 0.15 4.29
CA PRO A 60 9.97 1.20 4.80
C PRO A 60 10.64 2.54 5.14
N ASP A 61 11.89 2.56 5.57
CA ASP A 61 12.55 3.79 6.02
C ASP A 61 13.09 4.58 4.84
N GLU A 62 13.60 3.90 3.82
CA GLU A 62 13.94 4.53 2.55
C GLU A 62 12.70 5.12 1.88
N LEU A 63 11.60 4.36 1.83
CA LEU A 63 10.33 4.83 1.28
C LEU A 63 9.81 6.05 2.05
N PHE A 64 9.94 6.05 3.39
CA PHE A 64 9.56 7.19 4.22
C PHE A 64 10.37 8.44 3.88
N LYS A 65 11.69 8.35 3.72
CA LYS A 65 12.53 9.50 3.34
C LYS A 65 12.04 10.14 2.04
N LYS A 66 11.85 9.33 0.99
CA LYS A 66 11.33 9.80 -0.31
C LYS A 66 9.94 10.42 -0.19
N SER A 67 9.04 9.74 0.52
CA SER A 67 7.66 10.21 0.72
C SER A 67 7.60 11.51 1.52
N LYS A 68 8.48 11.68 2.52
CA LYS A 68 8.57 12.89 3.34
C LYS A 68 8.92 14.11 2.49
N GLU A 69 9.92 13.99 1.61
CA GLU A 69 10.31 15.06 0.69
C GLU A 69 9.17 15.44 -0.25
N ILE A 70 8.50 14.44 -0.82
CA ILE A 70 7.32 14.60 -1.68
C ILE A 70 6.19 15.34 -0.95
N ILE A 71 5.88 14.96 0.29
CA ILE A 71 4.82 15.58 1.11
C ILE A 71 5.19 17.03 1.42
N ILE A 72 6.43 17.29 1.82
CA ILE A 72 6.92 18.63 2.13
C ILE A 72 6.83 19.55 0.91
N PHE A 73 7.25 19.05 -0.27
CA PHE A 73 7.18 19.81 -1.51
C PHE A 73 5.74 20.15 -1.91
N ASN A 74 4.79 19.23 -1.68
CA ASN A 74 3.39 19.37 -2.07
C ASN A 74 2.47 19.84 -0.93
N GLN A 75 3.00 20.27 0.22
CA GLN A 75 2.22 20.50 1.46
C GLN A 75 0.98 21.39 1.28
N ASN A 76 1.05 22.40 0.40
CA ASN A 76 -0.02 23.37 0.15
C ASN A 76 -1.07 22.87 -0.86
N GLN A 77 -0.83 21.73 -1.51
CA GLN A 77 -1.66 21.15 -2.58
C GLN A 77 -2.27 19.81 -2.16
N LEU A 78 -2.05 19.37 -0.92
CA LEU A 78 -2.58 18.11 -0.42
C LEU A 78 -4.12 18.15 -0.41
N PRO A 79 -4.81 17.18 -1.05
CA PRO A 79 -6.26 17.15 -1.11
C PRO A 79 -6.84 16.66 0.22
N TRP A 80 -7.10 17.57 1.14
CA TRP A 80 -7.68 17.24 2.44
C TRP A 80 -9.20 17.11 2.37
N ILE A 81 -9.72 16.00 2.89
CA ILE A 81 -11.13 15.81 3.20
C ILE A 81 -11.21 15.51 4.71
N ASN A 82 -11.71 16.48 5.48
CA ASN A 82 -11.57 16.49 6.94
C ASN A 82 -10.07 16.33 7.32
N ASP A 83 -9.77 15.42 8.24
CA ASP A 83 -8.40 15.15 8.70
C ASP A 83 -7.66 14.09 7.88
N LYS A 84 -8.14 13.74 6.68
CA LYS A 84 -7.50 12.73 5.82
C LYS A 84 -7.15 13.31 4.46
N SER A 85 -6.02 12.89 3.92
CA SER A 85 -5.64 13.17 2.54
C SER A 85 -5.20 11.89 1.85
N GLU A 86 -5.76 11.67 0.67
CA GLU A 86 -5.33 10.62 -0.25
C GLU A 86 -4.59 11.30 -1.38
N PHE A 87 -3.26 11.24 -1.32
CA PHE A 87 -2.38 11.93 -2.25
C PHE A 87 -1.70 10.91 -3.16
N VAL A 88 -1.79 11.13 -4.46
CA VAL A 88 -1.26 10.23 -5.49
C VAL A 88 -0.16 10.95 -6.24
N VAL A 89 0.97 10.27 -6.42
CA VAL A 89 2.15 10.82 -7.09
C VAL A 89 2.56 9.89 -8.22
N ASP A 90 2.64 10.43 -9.42
CA ASP A 90 3.13 9.73 -10.60
C ASP A 90 4.61 10.04 -10.82
N PHE A 91 5.36 8.97 -11.09
CA PHE A 91 6.78 9.03 -11.40
C PHE A 91 7.01 8.90 -12.90
N SER A 92 8.04 9.58 -13.39
CA SER A 92 8.35 9.55 -14.82
C SER A 92 8.97 8.21 -15.23
N VAL A 93 8.70 7.79 -16.47
CA VAL A 93 9.35 6.60 -17.07
C VAL A 93 10.85 6.82 -17.26
N SER A 94 11.30 8.08 -17.45
CA SER A 94 12.73 8.38 -17.58
C SER A 94 13.50 8.13 -16.28
N ASP A 95 12.90 8.44 -15.13
CA ASP A 95 13.56 8.27 -13.82
C ASP A 95 13.44 6.82 -13.31
N TYR A 96 12.34 6.14 -13.66
CA TYR A 96 12.06 4.77 -13.24
C TYR A 96 11.62 3.92 -14.44
N PRO A 97 12.52 3.52 -15.35
CA PRO A 97 12.16 2.82 -16.58
C PRO A 97 11.40 1.50 -16.34
N ASP A 98 11.66 0.86 -15.21
CA ASP A 98 10.99 -0.37 -14.80
C ASP A 98 9.74 -0.14 -13.94
N GLY A 99 9.37 1.10 -13.66
CA GLY A 99 8.35 1.48 -12.69
C GLY A 99 8.88 1.52 -11.26
N ILE A 100 8.02 1.91 -10.33
CA ILE A 100 8.34 1.98 -8.89
C ILE A 100 7.91 0.72 -8.13
N GLY A 101 7.16 -0.15 -8.80
CA GLY A 101 6.61 -1.36 -8.21
C GLY A 101 5.62 -2.05 -9.14
N THR A 102 4.78 -2.89 -8.55
CA THR A 102 3.71 -3.62 -9.23
C THR A 102 2.33 -3.15 -8.79
N ASN A 103 1.39 -3.13 -9.73
CA ASN A 103 -0.03 -3.10 -9.43
C ASN A 103 -0.58 -4.53 -9.47
N ASN A 104 -0.91 -5.07 -8.30
CA ASN A 104 -1.43 -6.44 -8.18
C ASN A 104 -2.96 -6.50 -8.23
N LEU A 105 -3.65 -5.42 -8.59
CA LEU A 105 -5.10 -5.39 -8.71
C LEU A 105 -5.53 -5.50 -10.17
N ILE A 106 -6.43 -6.43 -10.43
CA ILE A 106 -7.06 -6.64 -11.73
C ILE A 106 -8.58 -6.62 -11.57
N HIS A 107 -9.26 -5.86 -12.43
CA HIS A 107 -10.71 -5.82 -12.44
C HIS A 107 -11.27 -7.06 -13.14
N HIS A 108 -12.48 -7.48 -12.78
CA HIS A 108 -13.17 -8.63 -13.34
C HIS A 108 -13.22 -8.60 -14.87
N ASN A 109 -13.48 -7.42 -15.42
CA ASN A 109 -13.58 -7.22 -16.87
C ASN A 109 -12.24 -7.37 -17.60
N GLU A 110 -11.11 -7.24 -16.90
CA GLU A 110 -9.77 -7.42 -17.43
C GLU A 110 -9.31 -8.89 -17.36
N LEU A 111 -10.03 -9.75 -16.63
CA LEU A 111 -9.73 -11.18 -16.57
C LEU A 111 -10.10 -11.88 -17.89
N SER A 112 -9.16 -12.68 -18.40
CA SER A 112 -9.43 -13.66 -19.45
C SER A 112 -10.43 -14.73 -18.99
N GLU A 113 -11.11 -15.39 -19.92
CA GLU A 113 -12.03 -16.48 -19.59
C GLU A 113 -11.38 -17.60 -18.78
N LYS A 114 -10.11 -17.93 -19.09
CA LYS A 114 -9.33 -18.93 -18.36
C LYS A 114 -9.12 -18.49 -16.92
N GLN A 115 -8.73 -17.24 -16.70
CA GLN A 115 -8.52 -16.66 -15.37
C GLN A 115 -9.80 -16.64 -14.53
N ARG A 116 -10.93 -16.25 -15.12
CA ARG A 116 -12.23 -16.23 -14.42
C ARG A 116 -12.63 -17.60 -13.87
N LYS A 117 -12.31 -18.68 -14.57
CA LYS A 117 -12.62 -20.07 -14.16
C LYS A 117 -11.74 -20.58 -13.02
N ILE A 118 -10.57 -19.98 -12.79
CA ILE A 118 -9.58 -20.45 -11.82
C ILE A 118 -9.37 -19.49 -10.65
N VAL A 119 -10.24 -18.49 -10.48
CA VAL A 119 -10.19 -17.58 -9.33
C VAL A 119 -10.28 -18.40 -8.03
N LYS A 120 -9.28 -18.22 -7.17
CA LYS A 120 -9.23 -18.82 -5.83
C LYS A 120 -9.53 -17.75 -4.80
N TYR A 121 -10.31 -18.08 -3.77
CA TYR A 121 -10.58 -17.15 -2.68
C TYR A 121 -9.68 -17.47 -1.50
N ARG A 122 -9.05 -16.44 -0.93
CA ARG A 122 -8.23 -16.52 0.28
C ARG A 122 -8.84 -15.65 1.37
N GLU A 123 -8.67 -16.06 2.62
CA GLU A 123 -9.00 -15.22 3.75
C GLU A 123 -7.81 -14.29 4.06
N ILE A 124 -8.05 -12.98 3.98
CA ILE A 124 -7.04 -11.95 4.23
C ILE A 124 -7.64 -10.97 5.23
N SER A 125 -7.05 -10.91 6.43
CA SER A 125 -7.52 -10.03 7.52
C SER A 125 -9.02 -10.19 7.85
N GLY A 126 -9.54 -11.42 7.79
CA GLY A 126 -10.94 -11.73 8.05
C GLY A 126 -11.90 -11.46 6.88
N SER A 127 -11.38 -11.08 5.71
CA SER A 127 -12.16 -10.87 4.49
C SER A 127 -11.84 -11.94 3.45
N ARG A 128 -12.86 -12.45 2.76
CA ARG A 128 -12.71 -13.41 1.66
C ARG A 128 -12.41 -12.66 0.36
N ILE A 129 -11.15 -12.67 -0.06
CA ILE A 129 -10.67 -11.92 -1.22
C ILE A 129 -10.32 -12.87 -2.36
N GLY A 130 -10.73 -12.52 -3.57
CA GLY A 130 -10.43 -13.28 -4.77
C GLY A 130 -8.99 -13.04 -5.25
N CYS A 131 -8.31 -14.11 -5.64
CA CYS A 131 -6.94 -14.12 -6.16
C CYS A 131 -6.89 -14.92 -7.47
N VAL A 132 -6.03 -14.49 -8.39
CA VAL A 132 -5.81 -15.14 -9.68
C VAL A 132 -4.32 -15.23 -9.95
N GLU A 133 -3.88 -16.36 -10.51
CA GLU A 133 -2.49 -16.55 -10.92
C GLU A 133 -2.18 -15.66 -12.13
N GLY A 134 -1.06 -14.95 -12.10
CA GLY A 134 -0.64 -14.09 -13.20
C GLY A 134 0.61 -13.27 -12.90
N VAL A 135 0.99 -12.42 -13.87
CA VAL A 135 2.10 -11.48 -13.70
C VAL A 135 1.51 -10.08 -13.46
N PRO A 136 1.75 -9.47 -12.29
CA PRO A 136 1.33 -8.10 -12.01
C PRO A 136 1.90 -7.10 -13.01
N SER A 137 1.16 -6.05 -13.34
CA SER A 137 1.67 -4.98 -14.19
C SER A 137 2.61 -4.06 -13.41
N LYS A 138 3.60 -3.48 -14.09
CA LYS A 138 4.41 -2.40 -13.53
C LYS A 138 3.52 -1.18 -13.24
N THR A 139 3.89 -0.41 -12.22
CA THR A 139 3.22 0.86 -11.89
C THR A 139 4.24 1.94 -11.61
N PHE A 140 3.85 3.18 -11.92
CA PHE A 140 4.62 4.40 -11.72
C PHE A 140 3.96 5.29 -10.66
N THR A 141 2.96 4.78 -9.96
CA THR A 141 2.09 5.57 -9.09
C THR A 141 2.28 5.16 -7.64
N LEU A 142 2.59 6.13 -6.78
CA LEU A 142 2.65 6.00 -5.33
C LEU A 142 1.41 6.62 -4.70
N ASN A 143 0.75 5.85 -3.84
CA ASN A 143 -0.34 6.34 -3.00
C ASN A 143 0.22 6.67 -1.62
N ILE A 144 -0.07 7.88 -1.16
CA ILE A 144 0.30 8.40 0.15
C ILE A 144 -0.98 8.76 0.90
N ILE A 145 -1.27 8.02 1.97
CA ILE A 145 -2.43 8.30 2.83
C ILE A 145 -1.96 9.02 4.07
N LEU A 146 -2.44 10.24 4.26
CA LEU A 146 -2.09 11.09 5.39
C LEU A 146 -3.28 11.29 6.33
N GLN A 147 -2.96 11.46 7.60
CA GLN A 147 -3.88 11.95 8.62
C GLN A 147 -3.32 13.23 9.23
N LYS A 148 -4.12 14.30 9.25
CA LYS A 148 -3.78 15.53 9.96
C LYS A 148 -3.91 15.25 11.46
N LYS A 149 -2.83 15.51 12.22
CA LYS A 149 -2.84 15.44 13.70
C LYS A 149 -3.01 16.82 14.31
N THR A 150 -2.30 17.78 13.74
CA THR A 150 -2.43 19.21 13.99
C THR A 150 -2.19 19.94 12.67
N ASP A 151 -2.36 21.26 12.62
CA ASP A 151 -2.06 22.04 11.41
C ASP A 151 -0.59 21.99 10.99
N ILE A 152 0.31 21.59 11.90
CA ILE A 152 1.75 21.50 11.66
C ILE A 152 2.28 20.06 11.77
N GLN A 153 1.41 19.06 11.90
CA GLN A 153 1.82 17.67 12.06
C GLN A 153 0.93 16.73 11.26
N PHE A 154 1.54 16.00 10.31
CA PHE A 154 0.86 15.00 9.48
C PHE A 154 1.41 13.62 9.82
N ARG A 155 0.53 12.63 9.96
CA ARG A 155 0.91 11.23 10.14
C ARG A 155 0.71 10.47 8.83
N ILE A 156 1.71 9.71 8.41
CA ILE A 156 1.54 8.72 7.35
C ILE A 156 0.73 7.55 7.90
N VAL A 157 -0.42 7.28 7.29
CA VAL A 157 -1.29 6.15 7.60
C VAL A 157 -0.83 4.91 6.85
N THR A 158 -0.53 5.04 5.56
CA THR A 158 0.02 3.97 4.72
C THR A 158 0.63 4.53 3.44
N LEU A 159 1.51 3.76 2.83
CA LEU A 159 2.17 4.01 1.55
C LEU A 159 2.11 2.74 0.71
N PHE A 160 1.74 2.83 -0.56
CA PHE A 160 1.71 1.66 -1.44
C PHE A 160 1.74 2.02 -2.93
N PRO A 161 2.30 1.16 -3.79
CA PRO A 161 2.31 1.40 -5.22
C PRO A 161 1.01 0.92 -5.88
N GLY A 162 0.72 1.41 -7.07
CA GLY A 162 -0.35 0.89 -7.92
C GLY A 162 -1.69 1.60 -7.73
N LYS A 163 -2.78 0.92 -8.07
CA LYS A 163 -4.12 1.50 -7.97
C LYS A 163 -4.55 1.60 -6.50
N MET A 164 -5.16 2.73 -6.14
CA MET A 164 -5.86 2.89 -4.86
C MET A 164 -6.92 1.80 -4.69
N ALA A 165 -6.93 1.14 -3.53
CA ALA A 165 -7.99 0.22 -3.14
C ALA A 165 -8.52 0.56 -1.75
N PRO A 166 -9.85 0.45 -1.54
CA PRO A 166 -10.43 0.63 -0.22
C PRO A 166 -9.91 -0.47 0.72
N ALA A 167 -9.84 -0.14 2.02
CA ALA A 167 -9.54 -1.12 3.05
C ALA A 167 -10.50 -2.32 2.95
N PHE A 168 -10.03 -3.51 3.35
CA PHE A 168 -10.87 -4.70 3.34
C PHE A 168 -12.15 -4.50 4.16
N PRO A 169 -13.27 -5.07 3.73
CA PRO A 169 -14.55 -4.89 4.40
C PRO A 169 -14.49 -5.55 5.77
N SER A 170 -14.39 -4.74 6.82
CA SER A 170 -14.41 -5.20 8.21
C SER A 170 -15.85 -5.33 8.72
N SER A 171 -16.10 -6.34 9.56
CA SER A 171 -17.42 -6.59 10.16
C SER A 171 -17.90 -5.50 11.13
N TYR A 172 -17.02 -4.59 11.53
CA TYR A 172 -17.28 -3.57 12.55
C TYR A 172 -18.20 -2.43 12.07
N ALA A 173 -18.35 -2.25 10.76
CA ALA A 173 -19.18 -1.19 10.16
C ALA A 173 -20.07 -1.71 9.03
N LYS A 174 -20.66 -2.91 9.23
CA LYS A 174 -21.65 -3.49 8.31
C LYS A 174 -22.73 -2.45 8.01
N ASP A 175 -23.09 -2.34 6.74
CA ASP A 175 -24.11 -1.44 6.18
C ASP A 175 -23.76 0.05 6.07
N SER A 176 -22.58 0.48 6.53
CA SER A 176 -22.08 1.82 6.22
C SER A 176 -21.78 1.99 4.73
N GLU A 177 -21.89 3.22 4.22
CA GLU A 177 -21.57 3.52 2.81
C GLU A 177 -20.11 3.15 2.44
N PRO A 178 -19.09 3.42 3.27
CA PRO A 178 -17.72 2.96 3.02
C PRO A 178 -17.61 1.43 2.96
N TYR A 179 -18.35 0.71 3.81
CA TYR A 179 -18.38 -0.76 3.78
C TYR A 179 -18.98 -1.27 2.48
N LYS A 180 -20.10 -0.71 2.02
CA LYS A 180 -20.74 -1.08 0.76
C LYS A 180 -19.81 -0.84 -0.44
N LYS A 181 -19.16 0.32 -0.48
CA LYS A 181 -18.16 0.64 -1.52
C LYS A 181 -16.98 -0.33 -1.53
N SER A 182 -16.44 -0.63 -0.34
CA SER A 182 -15.37 -1.63 -0.19
C SER A 182 -15.82 -3.02 -0.66
N MET A 183 -17.01 -3.46 -0.25
CA MET A 183 -17.58 -4.75 -0.68
C MET A 183 -17.77 -4.83 -2.20
N THR A 184 -18.31 -3.78 -2.82
CA THR A 184 -18.47 -3.74 -4.29
C THR A 184 -17.11 -3.81 -4.98
N PHE A 185 -16.14 -3.00 -4.53
CA PHE A 185 -14.79 -3.02 -5.07
C PHE A 185 -14.18 -4.41 -5.01
N TRP A 186 -14.18 -5.07 -3.85
CA TRP A 186 -13.55 -6.39 -3.67
C TRP A 186 -14.34 -7.56 -4.27
N LYS A 187 -15.59 -7.36 -4.70
CA LYS A 187 -16.32 -8.33 -5.53
C LYS A 187 -15.88 -8.30 -6.99
N GLU A 188 -15.46 -7.14 -7.45
CA GLU A 188 -15.12 -6.88 -8.86
C GLU A 188 -13.60 -6.84 -9.09
N ASN A 189 -12.79 -6.79 -8.04
CA ASN A 189 -11.33 -6.72 -8.14
C ASN A 189 -10.68 -7.92 -7.44
N TYR A 190 -9.61 -8.41 -8.06
CA TYR A 190 -8.88 -9.59 -7.62
C TYR A 190 -7.40 -9.25 -7.44
N PHE A 191 -6.74 -9.94 -6.52
CA PHE A 191 -5.28 -9.89 -6.46
C PHE A 191 -4.67 -10.82 -7.50
N ILE A 192 -3.69 -10.30 -8.25
CA ILE A 192 -2.74 -11.12 -9.00
C ILE A 192 -1.70 -11.65 -8.02
N VAL A 193 -1.59 -12.98 -7.94
CA VAL A 193 -0.68 -13.72 -7.04
C VAL A 193 0.26 -14.64 -7.80
#